data_AF-A0AAQ1HNY1-F1
#
_entry.id   AF-A0AAQ1HNY1-F1
#
_cell.length_a   1.000
_cell.length_b   1.000
_cell.length_c   1.000
_cell.angle_alpha   90.00
_cell.angle_beta   90.00
_cell.angle_gamma   90.00
#
_symmetry.space_group_name_H-M   'P 1'
#
loop_
_entity.id
_entity.type
_entity.pdbx_description
1 polymer ?
#
loop_
_entity_poly.entity_id
_entity_poly.type
_entity_poly.pdbx_seq_one_letter_code
_entity_poly.pdbx_strand_id
1 'polypeptide(L)'
;MTNANLSLEARFHAGQIDTDTAIALLAHSPAVQAALRQFWPEDVTPKMATGALREMLHYGRMLQALIHGLNRAAGWWSDLETGEPKERNDGELCMLIVTEISEGFEGVRKNLTDDKLGHRKMFEVELGDAMIRELDVGGGRGFDLFAALFEKLAYNQCRSDHKREARLAPNGKKI
;
A
#
# COMPACT_ATOMS: atom_id res chain seq x y z
N MET A 1 12.77 31.89 13.42
CA MET A 1 11.78 32.33 12.41
C MET A 1 10.68 31.29 12.41
N THR A 2 9.46 31.72 12.72
CA THR A 2 8.29 30.89 12.99
C THR A 2 7.79 30.17 11.73
N ASN A 3 7.63 28.84 11.80
CA ASN A 3 7.05 27.93 10.79
C ASN A 3 5.55 28.18 10.55
N ALA A 4 5.15 29.42 10.24
CA ALA A 4 3.77 29.75 9.94
C ALA A 4 3.57 29.82 8.43
N ASN A 5 2.81 28.86 7.89
CA ASN A 5 2.23 28.80 6.54
C ASN A 5 2.98 28.02 5.45
N LEU A 6 3.57 26.87 5.77
CA LEU A 6 3.78 25.85 4.72
C LEU A 6 2.43 25.31 4.25
N SER A 7 2.26 25.16 2.93
CA SER A 7 1.11 24.44 2.36
C SER A 7 1.08 23.00 2.89
N LEU A 8 -0.10 22.36 2.88
CA LEU A 8 -0.19 20.97 3.33
C LEU A 8 0.75 20.05 2.55
N GLU A 9 0.87 20.26 1.24
CA GLU A 9 1.81 19.56 0.37
C GLU A 9 3.27 19.76 0.81
N ALA A 10 3.68 21.02 1.10
CA ALA A 10 5.02 21.31 1.58
C ALA A 10 5.32 20.71 2.97
N ARG A 11 4.31 20.57 3.82
CA ARG A 11 4.44 19.93 5.13
C ARG A 11 4.72 18.42 5.03
N PHE A 12 4.12 17.73 4.06
CA PHE A 12 4.47 16.33 3.75
C PHE A 12 5.93 16.22 3.31
N HIS A 13 6.37 17.06 2.37
CA HIS A 13 7.75 17.04 1.89
C HIS A 13 8.78 17.36 3.00
N ALA A 14 8.41 18.22 3.95
CA ALA A 14 9.25 18.57 5.09
C ALA A 14 9.23 17.53 6.24
N GLY A 15 8.51 16.41 6.09
CA GLY A 15 8.38 15.40 7.15
C GLY A 15 7.62 15.89 8.38
N GLN A 16 6.75 16.88 8.22
CA GLN A 16 5.96 17.50 9.31
C GLN A 16 4.56 16.91 9.47
N ILE A 17 4.26 15.83 8.73
CA ILE A 17 3.01 15.08 8.82
C ILE A 17 3.41 13.65 9.16
N ASP A 18 3.10 13.24 10.39
CA ASP A 18 3.23 11.85 10.80
C ASP A 18 2.00 11.02 10.39
N THR A 19 2.08 9.72 10.60
CA THR A 19 1.01 8.77 10.24
C THR A 19 -0.32 9.10 10.93
N ASP A 20 -0.29 9.55 12.18
CA ASP A 20 -1.49 9.91 12.94
C ASP A 20 -2.18 11.16 12.36
N THR A 21 -1.38 12.16 11.99
CA THR A 21 -1.86 13.36 11.30
C THR A 21 -2.38 13.00 9.91
N ALA A 22 -1.71 12.10 9.18
CA ALA A 22 -2.18 11.61 7.88
C ALA A 22 -3.54 10.88 7.98
N ILE A 23 -3.73 10.04 8.99
CA ILE A 23 -5.02 9.40 9.28
C ILE A 23 -6.09 10.45 9.57
N ALA A 24 -5.78 11.46 10.38
CA ALA A 24 -6.72 12.53 10.67
C ALA A 24 -7.12 13.30 9.39
N LEU A 25 -6.17 13.59 8.50
CA LEU A 25 -6.44 14.24 7.21
C LEU A 25 -7.36 13.37 6.33
N LEU A 26 -7.06 12.07 6.22
CA LEU A 26 -7.90 11.13 5.46
C LEU A 26 -9.30 11.01 6.05
N ALA A 27 -9.43 10.94 7.37
CA ALA A 27 -10.72 10.83 8.05
C ALA A 27 -11.64 12.03 7.80
N HIS A 28 -11.07 13.22 7.53
CA HIS A 28 -11.82 14.42 7.17
C HIS A 28 -12.05 14.57 5.66
N SER A 29 -11.52 13.69 4.81
CA SER A 29 -11.77 13.71 3.37
C SER A 29 -13.19 13.22 3.06
N PRO A 30 -14.03 14.03 2.38
CA PRO A 30 -15.35 13.57 1.94
C PRO A 30 -15.30 12.35 1.02
N ALA A 31 -14.24 12.24 0.21
CA ALA A 31 -14.06 11.09 -0.69
C ALA A 31 -13.77 9.81 0.09
N VAL A 32 -12.94 9.89 1.15
CA VAL A 32 -12.66 8.75 2.04
C VAL A 32 -13.91 8.36 2.81
N GLN A 33 -14.64 9.32 3.38
CA GLN A 33 -15.90 9.05 4.06
C GLN A 33 -16.90 8.38 3.12
N ALA A 34 -17.06 8.88 1.89
CA ALA A 34 -17.91 8.28 0.88
C ALA A 34 -17.50 6.84 0.52
N ALA A 35 -16.19 6.57 0.39
CA ALA A 35 -15.68 5.22 0.14
C ALA A 35 -15.96 4.26 1.31
N LEU A 36 -15.94 4.76 2.56
CA LEU A 36 -16.22 3.95 3.75
C LEU A 36 -17.73 3.72 3.98
N ARG A 37 -18.61 4.55 3.43
CA ARG A 37 -20.08 4.42 3.61
C ARG A 37 -20.62 3.06 3.17
N GLN A 38 -19.97 2.37 2.23
CA GLN A 38 -20.40 1.03 1.82
C GLN A 38 -20.38 -0.01 2.96
N PHE A 39 -19.67 0.27 4.06
CA PHE A 39 -19.53 -0.63 5.21
C PHE A 39 -20.37 -0.20 6.42
N TRP A 40 -21.13 0.90 6.34
CA TRP A 40 -21.99 1.38 7.42
C TRP A 40 -23.39 1.74 6.91
N PRO A 41 -24.45 1.49 7.70
CA PRO A 41 -25.81 1.92 7.35
C PRO A 41 -26.00 3.43 7.49
N GLU A 42 -25.17 4.09 8.31
CA GLU A 42 -25.24 5.53 8.62
C GLU A 42 -24.20 6.33 7.83
N ASP A 43 -24.35 7.66 7.84
CA ASP A 43 -23.31 8.59 7.40
C ASP A 43 -22.01 8.41 8.22
N VAL A 44 -20.88 8.22 7.53
CA VAL A 44 -19.56 8.04 8.17
C VAL A 44 -19.02 9.37 8.67
N THR A 45 -18.94 9.54 10.00
CA THR A 45 -18.33 10.71 10.64
C THR A 45 -16.80 10.65 10.61
N PRO A 46 -16.07 11.79 10.74
CA PRO A 46 -14.60 11.79 10.85
C PRO A 46 -14.09 10.93 12.02
N LYS A 47 -14.83 10.87 13.14
CA LYS A 47 -14.44 10.03 14.28
C LYS A 47 -14.51 8.54 13.93
N MET A 48 -15.58 8.11 13.25
CA MET A 48 -15.73 6.74 12.78
C MET A 48 -14.64 6.39 11.76
N ALA A 49 -14.41 7.27 10.78
CA ALA A 49 -13.35 7.09 9.80
C ALA A 49 -11.96 7.00 10.44
N THR A 50 -11.66 7.84 11.44
CA THR A 50 -10.39 7.78 12.19
C THR A 50 -10.20 6.42 12.84
N GLY A 51 -11.24 5.89 13.51
CA GLY A 51 -11.20 4.56 14.12
C GLY A 51 -10.94 3.47 13.07
N ALA A 52 -11.72 3.47 11.99
CA ALA A 52 -11.58 2.49 10.91
C ALA A 52 -10.19 2.52 10.27
N LEU A 53 -9.64 3.70 10.00
CA LEU A 53 -8.31 3.88 9.40
C LEU A 53 -7.18 3.42 10.34
N ARG A 54 -7.31 3.63 11.67
CA ARG A 54 -6.36 3.10 12.66
C ARG A 54 -6.39 1.58 12.72
N GLU A 55 -7.58 0.99 12.69
CA GLU A 55 -7.75 -0.47 12.61
C GLU A 55 -7.13 -1.02 11.32
N MET A 56 -7.38 -0.39 10.17
CA MET A 56 -6.76 -0.78 8.90
C MET A 56 -5.23 -0.71 8.93
N LEU A 57 -4.65 0.34 9.53
CA LEU A 57 -3.20 0.44 9.74
C LEU A 57 -2.70 -0.70 10.64
N HIS A 58 -3.42 -1.00 11.73
CA HIS A 58 -3.07 -2.08 12.66
C HIS A 58 -3.09 -3.45 11.96
N TYR A 59 -4.20 -3.80 11.30
CA TYR A 59 -4.32 -5.07 10.57
C TYR A 59 -3.35 -5.17 9.40
N GLY A 60 -3.06 -4.06 8.72
CA GLY A 60 -2.04 -4.02 7.68
C GLY A 60 -0.65 -4.38 8.21
N ARG A 61 -0.22 -3.75 9.32
CA ARG A 61 1.04 -4.09 9.99
C ARG A 61 1.08 -5.56 10.44
N MET A 62 -0.04 -6.08 10.96
CA MET A 62 -0.16 -7.50 11.33
C MET A 62 -0.01 -8.42 10.11
N LEU A 63 -0.65 -8.08 8.98
CA LEU A 63 -0.54 -8.86 7.75
C LEU A 63 0.89 -8.87 7.22
N GLN A 64 1.58 -7.71 7.22
CA GLN A 64 2.98 -7.62 6.85
C GLN A 64 3.86 -8.52 7.74
N ALA A 65 3.68 -8.45 9.06
CA ALA A 65 4.42 -9.26 10.01
C ALA A 65 4.15 -10.76 9.83
N LEU A 66 2.89 -11.14 9.56
CA LEU A 66 2.48 -12.51 9.29
C LEU A 66 3.18 -13.05 8.04
N ILE A 67 3.07 -12.34 6.92
CA ILE A 67 3.66 -12.75 5.64
C ILE A 67 5.18 -12.89 5.75
N HIS A 68 5.84 -11.87 6.31
CA HIS A 68 7.29 -11.93 6.49
C HIS A 68 7.71 -13.07 7.43
N GLY A 69 6.96 -13.28 8.52
CA GLY A 69 7.20 -14.39 9.44
C GLY A 69 7.09 -15.76 8.77
N LEU A 70 6.09 -15.96 7.90
CA LEU A 70 5.91 -17.18 7.13
C LEU A 70 7.07 -17.40 6.14
N ASN A 71 7.50 -16.35 5.43
CA ASN A 71 8.61 -16.45 4.48
C ASN A 71 9.96 -16.69 5.17
N ARG A 72 10.19 -16.05 6.32
CA ARG A 72 11.32 -16.35 7.22
C ARG A 72 11.32 -17.81 7.64
N ALA A 73 10.19 -18.33 8.10
CA ALA A 73 10.05 -19.74 8.51
C ALA A 73 10.28 -20.71 7.34
N ALA A 74 9.90 -20.32 6.12
CA ALA A 74 10.18 -21.06 4.89
C ALA A 74 11.64 -20.91 4.38
N GLY A 75 12.48 -20.16 5.09
CA GLY A 75 13.91 -20.03 4.78
C GLY A 75 14.25 -19.00 3.70
N TRP A 76 13.32 -18.10 3.31
CA TRP A 76 13.61 -17.05 2.32
C TRP A 76 14.62 -16.00 2.80
N TRP A 77 14.75 -15.88 4.12
CA TRP A 77 15.60 -14.89 4.80
C TRP A 77 16.65 -15.54 5.72
N SER A 78 16.83 -16.85 5.59
CA SER A 78 17.85 -17.60 6.31
C SER A 78 18.67 -18.40 5.30
N ASP A 79 19.94 -18.59 5.58
CA ASP A 79 20.75 -19.57 4.91
C ASP A 79 20.26 -20.97 5.31
N LEU A 80 19.95 -21.82 4.33
CA LEU A 80 19.30 -23.11 4.59
C LEU A 80 20.24 -24.16 5.20
N GLU A 81 21.55 -23.98 5.04
CA GLU A 81 22.55 -24.91 5.57
C GLU A 81 22.91 -24.56 7.01
N THR A 82 23.01 -23.26 7.31
CA THR A 82 23.48 -22.75 8.61
C THR A 82 22.36 -22.24 9.52
N GLY A 83 21.21 -21.89 8.95
CA GLY A 83 20.08 -21.25 9.67
C GLY A 83 20.28 -19.75 9.95
N GLU A 84 21.45 -19.21 9.64
CA GLU A 84 21.80 -17.81 9.92
C GLU A 84 21.02 -16.84 9.01
N PRO A 85 20.79 -15.58 9.43
CA PRO A 85 20.13 -14.59 8.60
C PRO A 85 20.85 -14.39 7.25
N LYS A 86 20.10 -14.45 6.16
CA LYS A 86 20.60 -14.24 4.80
C LYS A 86 20.36 -12.79 4.38
N GLU A 87 21.43 -12.11 3.98
CA GLU A 87 21.30 -10.82 3.30
C GLU A 87 20.77 -11.03 1.87
N ARG A 88 19.68 -10.34 1.55
CA ARG A 88 19.02 -10.38 0.24
C ARG A 88 19.44 -9.17 -0.60
N ASN A 89 19.50 -9.32 -1.91
CA ASN A 89 19.75 -8.22 -2.83
C ASN A 89 18.45 -7.49 -3.19
N ASP A 90 18.42 -6.16 -3.08
CA ASP A 90 17.22 -5.37 -3.37
C ASP A 90 16.74 -5.51 -4.83
N GLY A 91 17.67 -5.61 -5.79
CA GLY A 91 17.34 -5.85 -7.20
C GLY A 91 16.67 -7.21 -7.41
N GLU A 92 17.14 -8.25 -6.73
CA GLU A 92 16.51 -9.58 -6.77
C GLU A 92 15.10 -9.53 -6.19
N LEU A 93 14.92 -8.89 -5.03
CA LEU A 93 13.63 -8.71 -4.38
C LEU A 93 12.64 -7.92 -5.27
N CYS A 94 13.11 -6.84 -5.90
CA CYS A 94 12.32 -6.07 -6.86
C CYS A 94 11.90 -6.93 -8.07
N MET A 95 12.82 -7.74 -8.60
CA MET A 95 12.49 -8.58 -9.75
C MET A 95 11.50 -9.68 -9.42
N LEU A 96 11.50 -10.22 -8.19
CA LEU A 96 10.46 -11.16 -7.75
C LEU A 96 9.06 -10.53 -7.78
N ILE A 97 8.92 -9.25 -7.40
CA ILE A 97 7.63 -8.54 -7.52
C ILE A 97 7.25 -8.36 -9.00
N VAL A 98 8.20 -7.93 -9.83
CA VAL A 98 7.97 -7.68 -11.27
C VAL A 98 7.54 -8.95 -12.00
N THR A 99 8.08 -10.11 -11.64
CA THR A 99 7.71 -11.38 -12.27
C THR A 99 6.26 -11.76 -11.97
N GLU A 100 5.77 -11.62 -10.73
CA GLU A 100 4.35 -11.93 -10.43
C GLU A 100 3.39 -11.05 -11.26
N ILE A 101 3.72 -9.75 -11.42
CA ILE A 101 2.94 -8.85 -12.29
C ILE A 101 2.97 -9.29 -13.76
N SER A 102 4.11 -9.80 -14.23
CA SER A 102 4.27 -10.31 -15.59
C SER A 102 3.47 -11.60 -15.82
N GLU A 103 3.43 -12.50 -14.84
CA GLU A 103 2.60 -13.70 -14.86
C GLU A 103 1.11 -13.36 -14.87
N GLY A 104 0.69 -12.40 -14.04
CA GLY A 104 -0.68 -11.88 -14.06
C GLY A 104 -1.07 -11.31 -15.43
N PHE A 105 -0.18 -10.57 -16.08
CA PHE A 105 -0.40 -10.06 -17.44
C PHE A 105 -0.54 -11.19 -18.48
N GLU A 106 0.27 -12.24 -18.37
CA GLU A 106 0.15 -13.42 -19.22
C GLU A 106 -1.22 -14.10 -19.03
N GLY A 107 -1.70 -14.16 -17.79
CA GLY A 107 -3.04 -14.62 -17.43
C GLY A 107 -4.15 -13.81 -18.13
N VAL A 108 -4.02 -12.49 -18.19
CA VAL A 108 -4.95 -11.63 -18.95
C VAL A 108 -4.87 -11.93 -20.44
N ARG A 109 -3.66 -11.98 -21.01
CA ARG A 109 -3.42 -12.17 -22.45
C ARG A 109 -3.99 -13.49 -22.97
N LYS A 110 -3.95 -14.54 -22.15
CA LYS A 110 -4.44 -15.88 -22.48
C LYS A 110 -5.81 -16.22 -21.87
N ASN A 111 -6.42 -15.31 -21.10
CA ASN A 111 -7.66 -15.52 -20.35
C ASN A 111 -7.63 -16.79 -19.46
N LEU A 112 -6.55 -16.95 -18.70
CA LEU A 112 -6.31 -18.13 -17.88
C LEU A 112 -6.97 -18.05 -16.49
N THR A 113 -7.30 -19.21 -15.95
CA THR A 113 -7.43 -19.44 -14.51
C THR A 113 -6.06 -19.73 -13.92
N ASP A 114 -5.90 -19.53 -12.62
CA ASP A 114 -4.63 -19.80 -11.94
C ASP A 114 -4.30 -21.30 -11.87
N ASP A 115 -3.03 -21.68 -11.90
CA ASP A 115 -2.62 -23.09 -11.85
C ASP A 115 -2.72 -23.70 -10.43
N LYS A 116 -2.52 -22.88 -9.40
CA LYS A 116 -2.52 -23.29 -7.98
C LYS A 116 -3.95 -23.21 -7.41
N LEU A 117 -4.72 -22.21 -7.85
CA LEU A 117 -6.09 -21.89 -7.44
C LEU A 117 -7.03 -21.83 -8.65
N GLY A 118 -7.20 -22.95 -9.37
CA GLY A 118 -7.94 -23.05 -10.64
C GLY A 118 -9.40 -22.57 -10.68
N HIS A 119 -9.97 -22.18 -9.55
CA HIS A 119 -11.29 -21.54 -9.47
C HIS A 119 -11.22 -20.00 -9.54
N ARG A 120 -10.03 -19.40 -9.53
CA ARG A 120 -9.80 -17.95 -9.63
C ARG A 120 -9.11 -17.59 -10.94
N LYS A 121 -9.24 -16.33 -11.35
CA LYS A 121 -8.49 -15.82 -12.51
C LYS A 121 -7.01 -15.72 -12.14
N MET A 122 -6.13 -16.13 -13.06
CA MET A 122 -4.68 -16.04 -12.86
C MET A 122 -4.27 -14.62 -12.48
N PHE A 123 -4.83 -13.60 -13.16
CA PHE A 123 -4.55 -12.21 -12.84
C PHE A 123 -4.90 -11.83 -11.39
N GLU A 124 -5.98 -12.36 -10.83
CA GLU A 124 -6.38 -12.09 -9.43
C GLU A 124 -5.38 -12.71 -8.45
N VAL A 125 -4.94 -13.93 -8.71
CA VAL A 125 -4.02 -14.67 -7.83
C VAL A 125 -2.63 -14.06 -7.88
N GLU A 126 -2.13 -13.71 -9.06
CA GLU A 126 -0.80 -13.13 -9.25
C GLU A 126 -0.69 -11.69 -8.70
N LEU A 127 -1.78 -10.94 -8.66
CA LEU A 127 -1.82 -9.70 -7.87
C LEU A 127 -1.67 -9.96 -6.36
N GLY A 128 -2.24 -11.07 -5.88
CA GLY A 128 -2.03 -11.55 -4.51
C GLY A 128 -0.57 -11.95 -4.25
N ASP A 129 0.05 -12.69 -5.16
CA ASP A 129 1.46 -13.08 -5.06
C ASP A 129 2.37 -11.84 -5.06
N ALA A 130 2.09 -10.83 -5.89
CA ALA A 130 2.80 -9.55 -5.86
C ALA A 130 2.68 -8.84 -4.49
N MET A 131 1.48 -8.79 -3.89
CA MET A 131 1.30 -8.23 -2.54
C MET A 131 2.10 -9.00 -1.49
N ILE A 132 2.16 -10.34 -1.58
CA ILE A 132 2.98 -11.16 -0.67
C ILE A 132 4.45 -10.76 -0.78
N ARG A 133 4.98 -10.58 -2.00
CA ARG A 133 6.36 -10.15 -2.23
C ARG A 133 6.62 -8.76 -1.65
N GLU A 134 5.75 -7.79 -1.92
CA GLU A 134 5.88 -6.43 -1.41
C GLU A 134 5.92 -6.40 0.13
N LEU A 135 4.99 -7.10 0.78
CA LEU A 135 4.89 -7.15 2.24
C LEU A 135 6.05 -7.92 2.89
N ASP A 136 6.57 -8.96 2.23
CA ASP A 136 7.77 -9.66 2.68
C ASP A 136 9.01 -8.76 2.64
N VAL A 137 9.20 -8.00 1.55
CA VAL A 137 10.28 -7.00 1.46
C VAL A 137 10.14 -5.97 2.56
N GLY A 138 8.92 -5.48 2.81
CA GLY A 138 8.63 -4.55 3.90
C GLY A 138 9.09 -5.10 5.26
N GLY A 139 8.70 -6.34 5.58
CA GLY A 139 9.12 -7.01 6.80
C GLY A 139 10.63 -7.21 6.89
N GLY A 140 11.26 -7.74 5.84
CA GLY A 140 12.70 -8.04 5.84
C GLY A 140 13.61 -6.82 5.83
N ARG A 141 13.10 -5.65 5.42
CA ARG A 141 13.81 -4.36 5.50
C ARG A 141 13.42 -3.51 6.71
N GLY A 142 12.47 -3.96 7.53
CA GLY A 142 11.96 -3.19 8.66
C GLY A 142 11.20 -1.93 8.25
N PHE A 143 10.63 -1.91 7.04
CA PHE A 143 9.79 -0.81 6.59
C PHE A 143 8.39 -0.93 7.16
N ASP A 144 7.77 0.20 7.46
CA ASP A 144 6.33 0.28 7.76
C ASP A 144 5.57 0.68 6.50
N LEU A 145 5.28 -0.31 5.65
CA LEU A 145 4.65 -0.05 4.34
C LEU A 145 3.25 0.53 4.50
N PHE A 146 2.53 0.14 5.56
CA PHE A 146 1.19 0.67 5.80
C PHE A 146 1.24 2.10 6.32
N ALA A 147 2.16 2.47 7.21
CA ALA A 147 2.34 3.89 7.56
C ALA A 147 2.65 4.74 6.31
N ALA A 148 3.60 4.29 5.49
CA ALA A 148 3.96 4.96 4.24
C ALA A 148 2.77 5.04 3.27
N LEU A 149 1.95 3.99 3.17
CA LEU A 149 0.73 3.97 2.35
C LEU A 149 -0.27 5.03 2.82
N PHE A 150 -0.57 5.11 4.11
CA PHE A 150 -1.54 6.07 4.65
C PHE A 150 -1.05 7.52 4.49
N GLU A 151 0.22 7.78 4.76
CA GLU A 151 0.84 9.07 4.50
C GLU A 151 0.77 9.44 3.02
N LYS A 152 1.06 8.48 2.13
CA LYS A 152 0.99 8.72 0.68
C LYS A 152 -0.43 8.95 0.19
N LEU A 153 -1.42 8.23 0.72
CA LEU A 153 -2.83 8.43 0.42
C LEU A 153 -3.27 9.83 0.87
N ALA A 154 -2.89 10.26 2.07
CA ALA A 154 -3.20 11.59 2.59
C ALA A 154 -2.56 12.70 1.74
N TYR A 155 -1.29 12.55 1.36
CA TYR A 155 -0.60 13.43 0.42
C TYR A 155 -1.31 13.51 -0.93
N ASN A 156 -1.74 12.37 -1.48
CA ASN A 156 -2.43 12.32 -2.76
C ASN A 156 -3.78 13.07 -2.75
N GLN A 157 -4.41 13.27 -1.58
CA GLN A 157 -5.63 14.09 -1.45
C GLN A 157 -5.35 15.58 -1.61
N CYS A 158 -4.15 16.05 -1.24
CA CYS A 158 -3.79 17.46 -1.31
C CYS A 158 -2.92 17.81 -2.53
N ARG A 159 -2.38 16.82 -3.26
CA ARG A 159 -1.52 17.06 -4.41
C ARG A 159 -2.30 17.74 -5.55
N SER A 160 -1.73 18.84 -6.02
CA SER A 160 -2.35 19.75 -6.99
C SER A 160 -2.65 19.11 -8.36
N ASP A 161 -1.77 18.23 -8.88
CA ASP A 161 -1.86 17.58 -10.21
C ASP A 161 -2.86 16.41 -10.28
N HIS A 162 -3.31 15.90 -9.14
CA HIS A 162 -4.20 14.74 -9.05
C HIS A 162 -5.68 15.10 -8.93
N LYS A 163 -5.98 16.40 -8.87
CA LYS A 163 -7.34 16.91 -8.89
C LYS A 163 -7.98 16.70 -10.26
N ARG A 164 -9.29 16.45 -10.29
CA ARG A 164 -10.05 16.27 -11.52
C ARG A 164 -9.89 17.47 -12.45
N GLU A 165 -9.88 18.66 -11.89
CA GLU A 165 -9.67 19.93 -12.60
C GLU A 165 -8.30 19.99 -13.26
N ALA A 166 -7.25 19.51 -12.57
CA ALA A 166 -5.89 19.45 -13.12
C ALA A 166 -5.76 18.40 -14.24
N ARG A 167 -6.50 17.28 -14.17
CA ARG A 167 -6.57 16.28 -15.25
C ARG A 167 -7.34 16.77 -16.48
N LEU A 168 -8.38 17.59 -16.27
CA LEU A 168 -9.18 18.17 -17.35
C LEU A 168 -8.49 19.38 -18.03
N ALA A 169 -7.43 19.92 -17.44
CA ALA A 169 -6.65 21.00 -18.05
C ALA A 169 -5.95 20.53 -19.35
N PRO A 170 -5.59 21.45 -20.27
CA PRO A 170 -5.02 21.10 -21.59
C PRO A 170 -3.77 20.20 -21.53
N ASN A 171 -2.97 20.32 -20.46
CA ASN A 171 -1.77 19.52 -20.20
C ASN A 171 -1.93 18.59 -18.98
N GLY A 172 -3.16 18.30 -18.56
CA GLY A 172 -3.45 17.38 -17.48
C GLY A 172 -2.99 15.97 -17.80
N LYS A 173 -2.58 15.23 -16.76
CA LYS A 173 -2.21 13.81 -16.91
C LYS A 173 -3.42 13.02 -17.44
N LYS A 174 -3.31 12.53 -18.67
CA LYS A 174 -4.33 11.69 -19.32
C LYS A 174 -4.24 10.25 -18.79
N ILE A 175 -5.39 9.58 -18.75
CA ILE A 175 -5.55 8.18 -18.32
C ILE A 175 -5.86 7.35 -19.56
#